data_AF-A0A517N9R1-F1
#
_entry.id   AF-A0A517N9R1-F1
#
_cell.length_a   1.000
_cell.length_b   1.000
_cell.length_c   1.000
_cell.angle_alpha   90.00
_cell.angle_beta   90.00
_cell.angle_gamma   90.00
#
_symmetry.space_group_name_H-M   'P 1'
#
loop_
_entity.id
_entity.type
_entity.pdbx_description
1 polymer ?
#
loop_
_entity_poly.entity_id
_entity_poly.type
_entity_poly.pdbx_seq_one_letter_code
_entity_poly.pdbx_strand_id
1 'polypeptide(L)'
;MQFDTFISHASEDKDEVARPLAQKLQELGATVWLDEFELTLGDSLRRKIDEGLAQSRFGVVVLSPSFFAKEWPNKELDALVAREDGRGKVILPVWHKISSDDVVAYSPLLAGKLAVTTSLGIDNVASQICRVVIGHEPPTDNKCERYPQTESKPIVQSLTGRLITARSERELQKLRYEVDQQLAQSPHAPDLRMLRDDVHRALTAGPVMASPPSSIRRLTWLVRRRPALAVIAIAFAAALLAGLFYVISQW
;
A
#
# COMPACT_ATOMS: atom_id res chain seq x y z
N MET A 1 28.29 10.15 -4.74
CA MET A 1 26.95 10.39 -5.31
C MET A 1 26.61 11.85 -5.04
N GLN A 2 26.09 12.56 -6.03
CA GLN A 2 25.83 14.01 -5.97
C GLN A 2 24.39 14.33 -5.55
N PHE A 3 23.46 13.40 -5.79
CA PHE A 3 22.04 13.57 -5.49
C PHE A 3 21.53 12.40 -4.65
N ASP A 4 20.48 12.64 -3.87
CA ASP A 4 19.78 11.60 -3.15
C ASP A 4 18.90 10.79 -4.11
N THR A 5 18.19 11.48 -5.02
CA THR A 5 17.37 10.83 -6.04
C THR A 5 17.37 11.61 -7.36
N PHE A 6 17.19 10.89 -8.46
CA PHE A 6 16.73 11.48 -9.72
C PHE A 6 15.27 11.13 -9.99
N ILE A 7 14.62 11.86 -10.90
CA ILE A 7 13.24 11.59 -11.33
C ILE A 7 13.21 11.38 -12.84
N SER A 8 13.03 10.12 -13.24
CA SER A 8 12.76 9.75 -14.63
C SER A 8 11.27 9.82 -14.93
N HIS A 9 10.93 10.50 -16.01
CA HIS A 9 9.55 10.79 -16.39
C HIS A 9 9.44 10.98 -17.91
N ALA A 10 8.24 10.78 -18.44
CA ALA A 10 7.94 11.23 -19.79
C ALA A 10 7.87 12.77 -19.82
N SER A 11 8.37 13.38 -20.90
CA SER A 11 8.30 14.83 -21.14
C SER A 11 6.93 15.46 -20.85
N GLU A 12 5.87 14.72 -21.17
CA GLU A 12 4.47 15.10 -21.02
C GLU A 12 4.03 15.20 -19.55
N ASP A 13 4.70 14.50 -18.64
CA ASP A 13 4.36 14.47 -17.21
C ASP A 13 5.20 15.47 -16.39
N LYS A 14 6.05 16.27 -17.04
CA LYS A 14 7.01 17.16 -16.39
C LYS A 14 6.34 18.21 -15.53
N ASP A 15 5.36 18.93 -16.09
CA ASP A 15 4.67 20.01 -15.39
C ASP A 15 3.66 19.49 -14.38
N GLU A 16 2.99 18.37 -14.68
CA GLU A 16 1.93 17.83 -13.83
C GLU A 16 2.46 17.05 -12.62
N VAL A 17 3.56 16.30 -12.78
CA VAL A 17 4.04 15.36 -11.76
C VAL A 17 5.48 15.63 -11.39
N ALA A 18 6.40 15.61 -12.36
CA ALA A 18 7.82 15.51 -12.06
C ALA A 18 8.37 16.78 -11.38
N ARG A 19 8.01 17.96 -11.87
CA ARG A 19 8.42 19.25 -11.27
C ARG A 19 7.78 19.49 -9.90
N PRO A 20 6.44 19.35 -9.71
CA PRO A 20 5.85 19.45 -8.38
C PRO A 20 6.44 18.47 -7.38
N LEU A 21 6.70 17.22 -7.79
CA LEU A 21 7.31 16.21 -6.93
C LEU A 21 8.75 16.58 -6.56
N ALA A 22 9.57 17.02 -7.52
CA ALA A 22 10.92 17.47 -7.26
C ALA A 22 10.96 18.63 -6.25
N GLN A 23 10.10 19.63 -6.43
CA GLN A 23 9.98 20.76 -5.51
C GLN A 23 9.63 20.30 -4.10
N LYS A 24 8.64 19.40 -3.95
CA LYS A 24 8.27 18.85 -2.64
C LYS A 24 9.37 18.03 -1.98
N LEU A 25 10.10 17.24 -2.76
CA LEU A 25 11.25 16.48 -2.25
C LEU A 25 12.37 17.42 -1.78
N GLN A 26 12.64 18.50 -2.51
CA GLN A 26 13.61 19.53 -2.12
C GLN A 26 13.17 20.30 -0.87
N GLU A 27 11.88 20.67 -0.76
CA GLU A 27 11.30 21.28 0.45
C GLU A 27 11.47 20.38 1.68
N LEU A 28 11.42 19.06 1.48
CA LEU A 28 11.64 18.05 2.51
C LEU A 28 13.13 17.72 2.76
N GLY A 29 14.05 18.40 2.07
CA GLY A 29 15.49 18.32 2.28
C GLY A 29 16.25 17.30 1.42
N ALA A 30 15.62 16.69 0.42
CA ALA A 30 16.31 15.79 -0.51
C ALA A 30 17.00 16.58 -1.63
N THR A 31 18.19 16.14 -2.03
CA THR A 31 18.84 16.62 -3.26
C THR A 31 18.29 15.85 -4.47
N VAL A 32 17.70 16.57 -5.43
CA VAL A 32 16.96 15.99 -6.56
C VAL A 32 17.54 16.43 -7.90
N TRP A 33 17.67 15.48 -8.83
CA TRP A 33 18.03 15.73 -10.23
C TRP A 33 16.85 15.41 -11.17
N LEU A 34 16.37 16.44 -11.90
CA LEU A 34 15.13 16.34 -12.70
C LEU A 34 15.37 16.46 -14.22
N ASP A 35 15.94 17.59 -14.68
CA ASP A 35 15.85 17.98 -16.10
C ASP A 35 16.61 17.08 -17.10
N GLU A 36 17.64 16.35 -16.67
CA GLU A 36 18.40 15.45 -17.56
C GLU A 36 17.74 14.06 -17.75
N PHE A 37 16.70 13.74 -16.96
CA PHE A 37 16.02 12.44 -16.94
C PHE A 37 14.64 12.45 -17.59
N GLU A 38 14.40 13.47 -18.42
CA GLU A 38 13.29 13.48 -19.36
C GLU A 38 13.46 12.36 -20.40
N LEU A 39 12.42 11.56 -20.59
CA LEU A 39 12.41 10.44 -21.54
C LEU A 39 11.67 10.84 -22.83
N THR A 40 12.34 10.60 -23.95
CA THR A 40 11.84 10.84 -25.31
C THR A 40 11.78 9.55 -26.12
N LEU A 41 11.07 9.58 -27.25
CA LEU A 41 10.95 8.41 -28.13
C LEU A 41 12.33 8.01 -28.69
N GLY A 42 12.65 6.73 -28.59
CA GLY A 42 13.93 6.18 -29.06
C GLY A 42 15.06 6.21 -28.03
N ASP A 43 14.84 6.79 -26.85
CA ASP A 43 15.75 6.63 -25.73
C ASP A 43 15.84 5.15 -25.31
N SER A 44 16.94 4.78 -24.64
CA SER A 44 17.01 3.51 -23.91
C SER A 44 16.75 3.80 -22.45
N LEU A 45 15.64 3.28 -21.92
CA LEU A 45 15.26 3.44 -20.51
C LEU A 45 16.39 2.94 -19.63
N ARG A 46 16.95 1.78 -19.96
CA ARG A 46 18.04 1.17 -19.20
C ARG A 46 19.25 2.08 -19.07
N ARG A 47 19.69 2.72 -20.17
CA ARG A 47 20.85 3.62 -20.18
C ARG A 47 20.59 4.87 -19.35
N LYS A 48 19.42 5.50 -19.53
CA LYS A 48 19.00 6.66 -18.73
C LYS A 48 18.97 6.34 -17.23
N ILE A 49 18.44 5.18 -16.86
CA ILE A 49 18.44 4.75 -15.46
C ILE A 49 19.87 4.51 -14.94
N ASP A 50 20.77 3.93 -15.75
CA ASP A 50 22.17 3.75 -15.37
C ASP A 50 22.90 5.08 -15.11
N GLU A 51 22.66 6.07 -15.96
CA GLU A 51 23.19 7.43 -15.81
C GLU A 51 22.71 8.09 -14.51
N GLY A 52 21.40 7.99 -14.23
CA GLY A 52 20.80 8.56 -13.02
C GLY A 52 21.32 7.90 -11.75
N LEU A 53 21.43 6.57 -11.77
CA LEU A 53 21.97 5.76 -10.68
C LEU A 53 23.49 5.89 -10.51
N ALA A 54 24.22 6.45 -11.48
CA ALA A 54 25.63 6.77 -11.31
C ALA A 54 25.81 8.01 -10.42
N GLN A 55 24.88 8.97 -10.50
CA GLN A 55 24.94 10.22 -9.75
C GLN A 55 24.07 10.23 -8.49
N SER A 56 23.08 9.36 -8.43
CA SER A 56 22.08 9.33 -7.35
C SER A 56 22.04 7.99 -6.62
N ARG A 57 21.56 8.03 -5.37
CA ARG A 57 21.35 6.83 -4.54
C ARG A 57 20.10 6.06 -4.96
N PHE A 58 19.04 6.80 -5.28
CA PHE A 58 17.74 6.28 -5.69
C PHE A 58 17.33 6.81 -7.06
N GLY A 59 16.44 6.08 -7.73
CA GLY A 59 15.80 6.53 -8.96
C GLY A 59 14.29 6.47 -8.85
N VAL A 60 13.61 7.61 -8.88
CA VAL A 60 12.15 7.66 -8.97
C VAL A 60 11.77 7.54 -10.44
N VAL A 61 10.85 6.63 -10.77
CA VAL A 61 10.35 6.44 -12.14
C VAL A 61 8.85 6.67 -12.16
N VAL A 62 8.41 7.69 -12.89
CA VAL A 62 6.99 8.02 -13.08
C VAL A 62 6.44 7.12 -14.17
N LEU A 63 5.62 6.16 -13.76
CA LEU A 63 4.86 5.28 -14.65
C LEU A 63 3.50 5.93 -14.92
N SER A 64 3.27 6.30 -16.17
CA SER A 64 2.08 7.00 -16.64
C SER A 64 1.65 6.47 -18.01
N PRO A 65 0.47 6.86 -18.53
CA PRO A 65 0.12 6.57 -19.91
C PRO A 65 1.15 7.13 -20.91
N SER A 66 1.67 8.34 -20.66
CA SER A 66 2.72 8.98 -21.46
C SER A 66 4.03 8.21 -21.45
N PHE A 67 4.39 7.62 -20.30
CA PHE A 67 5.57 6.77 -20.18
C PHE A 67 5.43 5.51 -21.04
N PHE A 68 4.29 4.82 -20.95
CA PHE A 68 4.08 3.58 -21.71
C PHE A 68 3.83 3.80 -23.20
N ALA A 69 3.34 4.98 -23.59
CA ALA A 69 3.20 5.37 -25.00
C ALA A 69 4.53 5.44 -25.76
N LYS A 70 5.67 5.46 -25.06
CA LYS A 70 7.01 5.45 -25.67
C LYS A 70 7.49 4.06 -26.14
N GLU A 71 6.63 3.04 -26.00
CA GLU A 71 6.83 1.67 -26.51
C GLU A 71 8.17 1.04 -26.10
N TRP A 72 8.49 1.09 -24.80
CA TRP A 72 9.66 0.43 -24.25
C TRP A 72 9.66 -1.07 -24.54
N PRO A 73 10.78 -1.66 -24.99
CA PRO A 73 10.88 -3.11 -25.10
C PRO A 73 10.61 -3.77 -23.74
N ASN A 74 9.82 -4.84 -23.69
CA ASN A 74 9.53 -5.56 -22.43
C ASN A 74 10.80 -5.93 -21.65
N LYS A 75 11.89 -6.27 -22.36
CA LYS A 75 13.20 -6.55 -21.76
C LYS A 75 13.78 -5.35 -21.00
N GLU A 76 13.56 -4.12 -21.45
CA GLU A 76 14.00 -2.91 -20.73
C GLU A 76 13.15 -2.65 -19.49
N LEU A 77 11.82 -2.85 -19.58
CA LEU A 77 10.91 -2.73 -18.43
C LEU A 77 11.22 -3.77 -17.36
N ASP A 78 11.41 -5.03 -17.75
CA ASP A 78 11.75 -6.11 -16.83
C ASP A 78 13.15 -5.90 -16.21
N ALA A 79 14.09 -5.35 -16.98
CA ALA A 79 15.42 -5.00 -16.47
C ALA A 79 15.39 -3.88 -15.43
N LEU A 80 14.35 -3.03 -15.41
CA LEU A 80 14.16 -2.04 -14.36
C LEU A 80 13.97 -2.72 -12.99
N VAL A 81 13.23 -3.81 -12.97
CA VAL A 81 12.82 -4.56 -11.76
C VAL A 81 13.93 -5.50 -11.28
N ALA A 82 14.62 -6.16 -12.21
CA ALA A 82 15.67 -7.15 -11.90
C ALA A 82 16.94 -6.55 -11.28
N ARG A 83 17.05 -5.22 -11.23
CA ARG A 83 18.25 -4.51 -10.75
C ARG A 83 18.37 -4.37 -9.24
N GLU A 84 17.39 -4.88 -8.49
CA GLU A 84 17.34 -4.75 -7.03
C GLU A 84 17.95 -5.94 -6.27
N ASP A 85 18.55 -6.90 -6.98
CA ASP A 85 19.14 -8.09 -6.39
C ASP A 85 20.52 -7.79 -5.78
N GLY A 86 20.52 -7.09 -4.64
CA GLY A 86 21.58 -7.15 -3.63
C GLY A 86 22.62 -6.02 -3.59
N ARG A 87 22.45 -4.90 -4.31
CA ARG A 87 23.47 -3.82 -4.40
C ARG A 87 23.05 -2.41 -4.00
N GLY A 88 21.92 -2.24 -3.31
CA GLY A 88 21.56 -0.97 -2.65
C GLY A 88 21.20 0.20 -3.58
N LYS A 89 21.01 -0.04 -4.89
CA LYS A 89 20.46 0.95 -5.83
C LYS A 89 19.01 0.58 -6.10
N VAL A 90 18.09 1.38 -5.56
CA VAL A 90 16.65 1.07 -5.50
C VAL A 90 15.88 1.98 -6.44
N ILE A 91 15.03 1.39 -7.27
CA ILE A 91 14.11 2.12 -8.13
C ILE A 91 12.78 2.26 -7.39
N LEU A 92 12.26 3.48 -7.33
CA LEU A 92 11.01 3.81 -6.66
C LEU A 92 9.94 4.10 -7.71
N PRO A 93 9.08 3.13 -8.05
CA PRO A 93 8.01 3.35 -9.02
C PRO A 93 6.92 4.25 -8.44
N VAL A 94 6.51 5.24 -9.23
CA VAL A 94 5.38 6.14 -8.93
C VAL A 94 4.32 5.93 -9.99
N TRP A 95 3.11 5.52 -9.60
CA TRP A 95 1.98 5.34 -10.51
C TRP A 95 1.20 6.63 -10.67
N HIS A 96 1.12 7.13 -11.90
CA HIS A 96 0.36 8.32 -12.27
C HIS A 96 -0.71 7.98 -13.31
N LYS A 97 -1.99 8.13 -12.94
CA LYS A 97 -3.15 7.89 -13.83
C LYS A 97 -3.13 6.52 -14.55
N ILE A 98 -2.64 5.50 -13.87
CA ILE A 98 -2.60 4.12 -14.36
C ILE A 98 -3.16 3.17 -13.30
N SER A 99 -3.75 2.07 -13.75
CA SER A 99 -4.20 0.97 -12.89
C SER A 99 -3.15 -0.13 -12.81
N SER A 100 -3.30 -1.03 -11.84
CA SER A 100 -2.46 -2.22 -11.74
C SER A 100 -2.57 -3.10 -12.99
N ASP A 101 -3.76 -3.21 -13.59
CA ASP A 101 -3.99 -4.04 -14.78
C ASP A 101 -3.24 -3.48 -16.00
N ASP A 102 -3.16 -2.15 -16.12
CA ASP A 102 -2.38 -1.49 -17.17
C ASP A 102 -0.90 -1.86 -17.02
N VAL A 103 -0.34 -1.77 -15.80
CA VAL A 103 1.07 -2.12 -15.55
C VAL A 103 1.33 -3.60 -15.84
N VAL A 104 0.43 -4.49 -15.44
CA VAL A 104 0.55 -5.94 -15.71
C VAL A 104 0.60 -6.22 -17.22
N ALA A 105 -0.17 -5.48 -18.02
CA ALA A 105 -0.18 -5.65 -19.47
C ALA A 105 1.18 -5.31 -20.11
N TYR A 106 1.92 -4.35 -19.55
CA TYR A 106 3.27 -3.99 -20.02
C TYR A 106 4.36 -4.86 -19.39
N SER A 107 4.36 -5.02 -18.07
CA SER A 107 5.31 -5.85 -17.33
C SER A 107 4.69 -6.35 -16.02
N PRO A 108 4.36 -7.66 -15.93
CA PRO A 108 3.91 -8.30 -14.69
C PRO A 108 4.93 -8.17 -13.55
N LEU A 109 6.22 -8.14 -13.89
CA LEU A 109 7.30 -7.96 -12.91
C LEU A 109 7.26 -6.57 -12.28
N LEU A 110 6.99 -5.55 -13.09
CA LEU A 110 6.87 -4.17 -12.61
C LEU A 110 5.62 -3.97 -11.76
N ALA A 111 4.51 -4.62 -12.12
CA ALA A 111 3.27 -4.58 -11.34
C ALA A 111 3.41 -5.23 -9.95
N GLY A 112 4.32 -6.20 -9.82
CA GLY A 112 4.61 -6.85 -8.53
C GLY A 112 5.39 -5.98 -7.54
N LYS A 113 5.88 -4.80 -7.96
CA LYS A 113 6.64 -3.89 -7.09
C LYS A 113 5.72 -2.95 -6.32
N LEU A 114 6.08 -2.69 -5.07
CA LEU A 114 5.41 -1.68 -4.26
C LEU A 114 5.67 -0.29 -4.87
N ALA A 115 4.58 0.37 -5.26
CA ALA A 115 4.60 1.69 -5.86
C ALA A 115 3.76 2.68 -5.04
N VAL A 116 4.14 3.95 -5.10
CA VAL A 116 3.32 5.03 -4.54
C VAL A 116 2.49 5.64 -5.65
N THR A 117 1.24 5.98 -5.38
CA THR A 117 0.34 6.55 -6.41
C THR A 117 0.13 8.05 -6.22
N THR A 118 0.14 8.80 -7.32
CA THR A 118 -0.18 10.23 -7.30
C THR A 118 -1.64 10.52 -7.00
N SER A 119 -2.54 9.51 -7.04
CA SER A 119 -3.95 9.71 -6.70
C SER A 119 -4.17 10.10 -5.23
N LEU A 120 -3.18 9.85 -4.37
CA LEU A 120 -3.15 10.28 -2.96
C LEU A 120 -2.57 11.70 -2.76
N GLY A 121 -2.20 12.38 -3.85
CA GLY A 121 -1.60 13.70 -3.84
C GLY A 121 -0.07 13.69 -3.84
N ILE A 122 0.54 14.71 -4.46
CA ILE A 122 1.99 14.83 -4.62
C ILE A 122 2.70 14.95 -3.26
N ASP A 123 2.12 15.64 -2.28
CA ASP A 123 2.69 15.75 -0.93
C ASP A 123 2.83 14.39 -0.24
N ASN A 124 1.85 13.49 -0.44
CA ASN A 124 1.91 12.14 0.10
C ASN A 124 3.02 11.33 -0.57
N VAL A 125 3.10 11.40 -1.91
CA VAL A 125 4.15 10.74 -2.69
C VAL A 125 5.54 11.20 -2.24
N ALA A 126 5.76 12.52 -2.17
CA ALA A 126 7.01 13.12 -1.73
C ALA A 126 7.39 12.66 -0.31
N SER A 127 6.41 12.68 0.61
CA SER A 127 6.62 12.23 1.99
C SER A 127 7.01 10.76 2.08
N GLN A 128 6.44 9.89 1.25
CA GLN A 128 6.80 8.46 1.24
C GLN A 128 8.19 8.23 0.64
N ILE A 129 8.50 8.90 -0.46
CA ILE A 129 9.82 8.82 -1.11
C ILE A 129 10.90 9.34 -0.16
N CYS A 130 10.72 10.50 0.48
CA CYS A 130 11.68 11.07 1.43
C CYS A 130 12.00 10.13 2.60
N ARG A 131 11.04 9.32 3.09
CA ARG A 131 11.33 8.33 4.14
C ARG A 131 12.35 7.29 3.69
N VAL A 132 12.33 6.90 2.43
CA VAL A 132 13.28 5.92 1.87
C VAL A 132 14.61 6.61 1.53
N VAL A 133 14.51 7.79 0.91
CA VAL A 133 15.65 8.52 0.35
C VAL A 133 16.52 9.18 1.43
N ILE A 134 15.89 9.85 2.40
CA ILE A 134 16.56 10.56 3.50
C ILE A 134 16.66 9.66 4.75
N GLY A 135 15.70 8.76 4.96
CA GLY A 135 15.58 7.94 6.18
C GLY A 135 16.32 6.60 6.22
N HIS A 136 17.26 6.33 5.32
CA HIS A 136 18.16 5.17 5.46
C HIS A 136 19.56 5.43 4.87
N GLU A 137 20.61 5.26 5.68
CA GLU A 137 21.99 5.01 5.23
C GLU A 137 22.08 3.54 4.79
N PRO A 138 22.45 3.20 3.54
CA PRO A 138 22.61 1.80 3.16
C PRO A 138 23.97 1.29 3.68
N PRO A 139 24.02 0.18 4.46
CA PRO A 139 25.28 -0.37 4.95
C PRO A 139 26.16 -0.88 3.81
N THR A 140 27.44 -0.56 3.93
CA THR A 140 28.56 -1.16 3.19
C THR A 140 28.58 -2.68 3.34
N ASP A 141 28.64 -3.36 2.20
CA ASP A 141 29.20 -4.70 1.94
C ASP A 141 29.13 -5.81 3.03
N ASN A 142 28.62 -6.96 2.57
CA ASN A 142 28.81 -8.31 3.10
C ASN A 142 28.27 -8.66 4.50
N LYS A 143 26.98 -9.02 4.53
CA LYS A 143 26.52 -10.42 4.72
C LYS A 143 24.99 -10.49 4.62
N CYS A 144 24.53 -11.62 4.09
CA CYS A 144 23.13 -11.99 4.00
C CYS A 144 22.54 -12.12 5.42
N GLU A 145 21.92 -11.06 5.96
CA GLU A 145 21.16 -11.14 7.21
C GLU A 145 19.81 -10.41 7.08
N ARG A 146 18.76 -11.25 7.03
CA ARG A 146 17.39 -11.06 7.55
C ARG A 146 17.00 -9.61 7.87
N TYR A 147 16.05 -9.08 7.11
CA TYR A 147 15.32 -7.85 7.46
C TYR A 147 14.89 -7.92 8.93
N PRO A 148 15.17 -6.91 9.77
CA PRO A 148 14.67 -6.90 11.13
C PRO A 148 13.15 -6.95 11.03
N GLN A 149 12.55 -8.01 11.57
CA GLN A 149 11.15 -7.96 11.98
C GLN A 149 11.07 -6.73 12.87
N THR A 150 10.40 -5.67 12.42
CA THR A 150 10.09 -4.54 13.28
C THR A 150 9.41 -5.18 14.49
N GLU A 151 10.09 -5.20 15.63
CA GLU A 151 9.48 -5.56 16.89
C GLU A 151 8.28 -4.64 16.99
N SER A 152 7.11 -5.20 16.68
CA SER A 152 5.88 -4.46 16.75
C SER A 152 5.74 -4.25 18.24
N LYS A 153 6.05 -3.02 18.71
CA LYS A 153 5.92 -2.66 20.12
C LYS A 153 4.60 -3.27 20.61
N PRO A 154 4.58 -3.95 21.77
CA PRO A 154 3.39 -4.68 22.25
C PRO A 154 2.11 -3.83 22.24
N ILE A 155 2.28 -2.51 22.33
CA ILE A 155 1.25 -1.49 22.20
C ILE A 155 0.55 -1.52 20.82
N VAL A 156 1.29 -1.55 19.70
CA VAL A 156 0.68 -1.53 18.34
C VAL A 156 -0.13 -2.80 18.10
N GLN A 157 0.41 -3.97 18.46
CA GLN A 157 -0.32 -5.24 18.33
C GLN A 157 -1.58 -5.27 19.19
N SER A 158 -1.51 -4.76 20.42
CA SER A 158 -2.67 -4.63 21.32
C SER A 158 -3.75 -3.71 20.74
N LEU A 159 -3.37 -2.57 20.18
CA LEU A 159 -4.31 -1.62 19.59
C LEU A 159 -4.93 -2.16 18.29
N THR A 160 -4.16 -2.82 17.42
CA THR A 160 -4.66 -3.47 16.20
C THR A 160 -5.65 -4.60 16.54
N GLY A 161 -5.34 -5.42 17.55
CA GLY A 161 -6.26 -6.46 18.03
C GLY A 161 -7.60 -5.88 18.46
N ARG A 162 -7.58 -4.74 19.17
CA ARG A 162 -8.79 -4.04 19.64
C ARG A 162 -9.61 -3.42 18.52
N LEU A 163 -8.98 -2.97 17.44
CA LEU A 163 -9.70 -2.48 16.25
C LEU A 163 -10.53 -3.60 15.61
N ILE A 164 -9.95 -4.78 15.47
CA ILE A 164 -10.61 -5.96 14.86
C ILE A 164 -11.78 -6.45 15.72
N THR A 165 -11.63 -6.39 17.05
CA THR A 165 -12.65 -6.86 17.99
C THR A 165 -13.72 -5.83 18.33
N ALA A 166 -13.53 -4.55 18.00
CA ALA A 166 -14.51 -3.51 18.31
C ALA A 166 -15.88 -3.84 17.70
N ARG A 167 -16.94 -3.64 18.49
CA ARG A 167 -18.34 -3.91 18.13
C ARG A 167 -19.22 -2.68 18.22
N SER A 168 -18.70 -1.56 18.72
CA SER A 168 -19.44 -0.30 18.81
C SER A 168 -18.61 0.90 18.39
N GLU A 169 -19.30 1.94 17.93
CA GLU A 169 -18.69 3.23 17.61
C GLU A 169 -17.98 3.84 18.82
N ARG A 170 -18.52 3.67 20.03
CA ARG A 170 -17.87 4.14 21.28
C ARG A 170 -16.53 3.47 21.53
N GLU A 171 -16.40 2.17 21.25
CA GLU A 171 -15.13 1.45 21.36
C GLU A 171 -14.11 1.94 20.33
N LEU A 172 -14.56 2.20 19.10
CA LEU A 172 -13.72 2.77 18.05
C LEU A 172 -13.29 4.22 18.36
N GLN A 173 -14.17 5.03 18.94
CA GLN A 173 -13.83 6.40 19.38
C GLN A 173 -12.81 6.39 20.52
N LYS A 174 -12.97 5.49 21.49
CA LYS A 174 -11.99 5.29 22.57
C LYS A 174 -10.64 4.83 22.01
N LEU A 175 -10.65 3.90 21.06
CA LEU A 175 -9.45 3.41 20.41
C LEU A 175 -8.75 4.53 19.61
N ARG A 176 -9.51 5.38 18.90
CA ARG A 176 -8.96 6.56 18.20
C ARG A 176 -8.20 7.47 19.15
N TYR A 177 -8.82 7.80 20.29
CA TYR A 177 -8.18 8.64 21.30
C TYR A 177 -6.88 8.04 21.83
N GLU A 178 -6.85 6.73 22.10
CA GLU A 178 -5.63 6.06 22.57
C GLU A 178 -4.52 6.00 21.51
N VAL A 179 -4.89 5.76 20.24
CA VAL A 179 -3.94 5.82 19.12
C VAL A 179 -3.39 7.24 18.95
N ASP A 180 -4.23 8.27 19.04
CA ASP A 180 -3.82 9.67 18.96
C ASP A 180 -2.86 10.07 20.10
N GLN A 181 -3.10 9.57 21.32
CA GLN A 181 -2.19 9.78 22.47
C GLN A 181 -0.82 9.12 22.25
N GLN A 182 -0.80 7.90 21.71
CA GLN A 182 0.46 7.22 21.38
C GLN A 182 1.19 7.91 20.22
N LEU A 183 0.44 8.43 19.24
CA LEU A 183 0.99 9.25 18.17
C LEU A 183 1.57 10.57 18.69
N ALA A 184 0.96 11.20 19.69
CA ALA A 184 1.51 12.40 20.30
C ALA A 184 2.89 12.13 20.95
N GLN A 185 3.07 10.96 21.55
CA GLN A 185 4.34 10.53 22.16
C GLN A 185 5.37 10.03 21.13
N SER A 186 4.91 9.59 19.95
CA SER A 186 5.76 9.13 18.85
C SER A 186 5.23 9.62 17.50
N PRO A 187 5.37 10.92 17.19
CA PRO A 187 4.70 11.55 16.05
C PRO A 187 5.05 10.91 14.71
N HIS A 188 6.26 10.37 14.59
CA HIS A 188 6.79 9.79 13.35
C HIS A 188 6.56 8.28 13.20
N ALA A 189 5.90 7.62 14.16
CA ALA A 189 5.67 6.16 14.12
C ALA A 189 4.72 5.79 12.95
N PRO A 190 5.22 5.11 11.90
CA PRO A 190 4.43 4.83 10.70
C PRO A 190 3.26 3.89 10.98
N ASP A 191 3.48 2.85 11.79
CA ASP A 191 2.47 1.83 12.12
C ASP A 191 1.29 2.43 12.91
N LEU A 192 1.57 3.38 13.80
CA LEU A 192 0.53 4.09 14.57
C LEU A 192 -0.28 5.04 13.68
N ARG A 193 0.34 5.66 12.68
CA ARG A 193 -0.36 6.53 11.70
C ARG A 193 -1.29 5.70 10.82
N MET A 194 -0.80 4.56 10.34
CA MET A 194 -1.61 3.62 9.56
C MET A 194 -2.80 3.10 10.38
N LEU A 195 -2.56 2.72 11.65
CA LEU A 195 -3.61 2.27 12.54
C LEU A 195 -4.65 3.37 12.82
N ARG A 196 -4.23 4.63 12.99
CA ARG A 196 -5.15 5.78 13.15
C ARG A 196 -6.06 5.92 11.92
N ASP A 197 -5.50 5.79 10.73
CA ASP A 197 -6.25 5.95 9.49
C ASP A 197 -7.26 4.79 9.31
N ASP A 198 -6.91 3.56 9.73
CA ASP A 198 -7.83 2.43 9.76
C ASP A 198 -8.96 2.59 10.80
N VAL A 199 -8.66 3.12 11.99
CA VAL A 199 -9.68 3.48 13.00
C VAL A 199 -10.61 4.57 12.46
N HIS A 200 -10.06 5.59 11.80
CA HIS A 200 -10.85 6.68 11.20
C HIS A 200 -11.78 6.15 10.11
N ARG A 201 -11.29 5.23 9.28
CA ARG A 201 -12.09 4.54 8.25
C ARG A 201 -13.21 3.71 8.87
N ALA A 202 -12.94 3.00 9.97
CA ALA A 202 -13.95 2.21 10.67
C ALA A 202 -15.05 3.09 11.31
N LEU A 203 -14.69 4.27 11.82
CA LEU A 203 -15.65 5.24 12.39
C LEU A 203 -16.52 5.90 11.31
N THR A 204 -15.94 6.19 10.15
CA THR A 204 -16.64 6.85 9.02
C THR A 204 -17.50 5.90 8.21
N ALA A 205 -17.22 4.60 8.24
CA ALA A 205 -17.98 3.58 7.51
C ALA A 205 -19.37 3.26 8.11
N GLY A 206 -19.72 3.74 9.30
CA GLY A 206 -20.93 3.31 10.02
C GLY A 206 -20.88 1.82 10.38
N PRO A 207 -21.92 1.24 11.05
CA PRO A 207 -21.87 -0.14 11.53
C PRO A 207 -21.95 -1.13 10.35
N VAL A 208 -20.80 -1.45 9.76
CA VAL A 208 -20.67 -2.57 8.82
C VAL A 208 -20.62 -3.84 9.66
N MET A 209 -21.73 -4.59 9.66
CA MET A 209 -21.75 -5.98 10.10
C MET A 209 -20.60 -6.73 9.42
N ALA A 210 -19.73 -7.30 10.25
CA ALA A 210 -18.57 -8.08 9.87
C ALA A 210 -18.88 -9.04 8.71
N SER A 211 -18.20 -8.85 7.58
CA SER A 211 -17.99 -9.89 6.58
C SER A 211 -16.53 -10.36 6.71
N PRO A 212 -16.27 -11.67 6.85
CA PRO A 212 -14.91 -12.17 7.04
C PRO A 212 -14.11 -12.12 5.72
N PRO A 213 -12.77 -12.07 5.77
CA PRO A 213 -11.90 -11.96 4.62
C PRO A 213 -12.00 -13.15 3.66
N SER A 214 -11.75 -12.88 2.38
CA SER A 214 -12.06 -13.65 1.17
C SER A 214 -11.32 -14.98 0.97
N SER A 215 -10.79 -15.61 2.02
CA SER A 215 -10.12 -16.93 1.92
C SER A 215 -11.04 -18.13 2.18
N ILE A 216 -12.32 -17.93 2.48
CA ILE A 216 -13.32 -19.02 2.62
C ILE A 216 -14.56 -18.69 1.77
N ARG A 217 -14.42 -18.70 0.44
CA ARG A 217 -15.56 -18.69 -0.49
C ARG A 217 -15.54 -19.92 -1.39
N ARG A 218 -15.65 -21.13 -0.81
CA ARG A 218 -16.05 -22.32 -1.58
C ARG A 218 -17.08 -23.26 -0.93
N LEU A 219 -17.63 -22.98 0.25
CA LEU A 219 -18.63 -23.88 0.87
C LEU A 219 -19.95 -23.22 1.34
N THR A 220 -20.08 -21.90 1.33
CA THR A 220 -21.31 -21.21 1.78
C THR A 220 -22.18 -20.64 0.65
N TRP A 221 -21.83 -20.91 -0.61
CA TRP A 221 -22.61 -20.44 -1.77
C TRP A 221 -23.83 -21.32 -2.09
N LEU A 222 -23.94 -22.53 -1.53
CA LEU A 222 -24.99 -23.50 -1.91
C LEU A 222 -26.30 -23.41 -1.10
N VAL A 223 -26.37 -22.61 -0.02
CA VAL A 223 -27.58 -22.53 0.84
C VAL A 223 -28.41 -21.26 0.60
N ARG A 224 -27.91 -20.28 -0.15
CA ARG A 224 -28.56 -18.96 -0.33
C ARG A 224 -29.14 -18.73 -1.73
N ARG A 225 -29.86 -19.70 -2.30
CA ARG A 225 -30.57 -19.46 -3.58
C ARG A 225 -31.94 -20.14 -3.82
N ARG A 226 -32.67 -20.58 -2.78
CA ARG A 226 -34.12 -20.89 -2.88
C ARG A 226 -34.88 -20.55 -1.59
N PRO A 227 -35.73 -19.50 -1.54
CA PRO A 227 -36.42 -19.07 -0.32
C PRO A 227 -37.67 -19.91 0.05
N ALA A 228 -38.04 -20.94 -0.72
CA ALA A 228 -39.29 -21.68 -0.49
C ALA A 228 -39.21 -22.80 0.58
N LEU A 229 -38.04 -23.09 1.15
CA LEU A 229 -37.89 -24.15 2.18
C LEU A 229 -37.57 -23.62 3.59
N ALA A 230 -37.36 -22.31 3.76
CA ALA A 230 -37.07 -21.71 5.07
C ALA A 230 -38.28 -21.71 6.02
N VAL A 231 -39.50 -21.80 5.51
CA VAL A 231 -40.72 -21.85 6.32
C VAL A 231 -40.85 -23.19 7.08
N ILE A 232 -40.33 -24.29 6.51
CA ILE A 232 -40.39 -25.62 7.15
C ILE A 232 -39.38 -25.72 8.29
N ALA A 233 -38.19 -25.12 8.15
CA ALA A 233 -37.15 -25.16 9.17
C ALA A 233 -37.53 -24.37 10.44
N ILE A 234 -38.23 -23.24 10.29
CA ILE A 234 -38.69 -22.43 11.43
C ILE A 234 -39.87 -23.13 12.15
N ALA A 235 -40.76 -23.83 11.42
CA ALA A 235 -41.84 -24.61 12.01
C ALA A 235 -41.33 -25.83 12.82
N PHE A 236 -40.27 -26.50 12.35
CA PHE A 236 -39.68 -27.64 13.07
C PHE A 236 -38.95 -27.23 14.36
N ALA A 237 -38.29 -26.06 14.37
CA ALA A 237 -37.63 -25.55 15.57
C ALA A 237 -38.62 -25.13 16.66
N ALA A 238 -39.79 -24.60 16.28
CA ALA A 238 -40.85 -24.25 17.23
C ALA A 238 -41.53 -25.49 17.84
N ALA A 239 -41.71 -26.57 17.08
CA ALA A 239 -42.30 -27.82 17.58
C ALA A 239 -41.39 -28.55 18.59
N LEU A 240 -40.06 -28.50 18.39
CA LEU A 240 -39.09 -29.09 19.32
C LEU A 240 -39.02 -28.35 20.66
N LEU A 241 -39.16 -27.02 20.66
CA LEU A 241 -39.20 -26.23 21.89
C LEU A 241 -40.50 -26.41 22.68
N ALA A 242 -41.64 -26.58 21.99
CA ALA A 242 -42.91 -26.89 22.64
C ALA A 242 -42.92 -28.30 23.25
N GLY A 243 -42.32 -29.29 22.56
CA GLY A 243 -42.18 -30.66 23.08
C GLY A 243 -41.27 -30.74 24.31
N LEU A 244 -40.17 -29.98 24.32
CA LEU A 244 -39.23 -29.94 25.45
C LEU A 244 -39.88 -29.31 26.70
N PHE A 245 -40.76 -28.31 26.52
CA PHE A 245 -41.48 -27.67 27.62
C PHE A 245 -42.58 -28.57 28.21
N TYR A 246 -43.21 -29.42 27.39
CA TYR A 246 -44.22 -30.37 27.86
C TYR A 246 -43.62 -31.50 28.71
N VAL A 247 -42.44 -32.02 28.34
CA VAL A 247 -41.74 -33.08 29.11
C VAL A 247 -41.21 -32.58 30.45
N ILE A 248 -40.83 -31.31 30.55
CA ILE A 248 -40.35 -30.69 31.80
C ILE A 248 -41.51 -30.39 32.78
N SER A 249 -42.76 -30.29 32.31
CA SER A 249 -43.93 -29.97 33.16
C SER A 249 -44.70 -31.20 33.69
N GLN A 250 -44.18 -32.41 33.48
CA GLN A 250 -44.76 -33.67 33.98
C GLN A 250 -43.77 -34.51 34.83
N TRP A 251 -42.70 -33.90 35.33
CA TRP A 251 -41.78 -34.48 36.32
C TRP A 251 -41.75 -33.62 37.59
#